data_AF-A0A2N2JYK2-F1
#
_entry.id   AF-A0A2N2JYK2-F1
#
_cell.length_a   1.000
_cell.length_b   1.000
_cell.length_c   1.000
_cell.angle_alpha   90.00
_cell.angle_beta   90.00
_cell.angle_gamma   90.00
#
_symmetry.space_group_name_H-M   'P 1'
#
loop_
_entity.id
_entity.type
_entity.pdbx_description
1 polymer ?
#
loop_
_entity_poly.entity_id
_entity_poly.type
_entity_poly.pdbx_seq_one_letter_code
_entity_poly.pdbx_strand_id
1 'polypeptide(L)'
;MEVDDPWAYMDGWVGLDFYLDQLTQHNDWWDKATRFGLGRTEWDMAFTWVGTIDHVQHVLYGGICADTSYFDAAEEPRLLGAVRRVYSEVDERIGRILQSVNLDETLVCVVSDHGFSAIEWNPYLKHHLAKAGLIHFDLDYGTNQMKIDWSRTRAFPLEPCHAHIFINLKGRDPQGIVDPKEYAKVQEEIIDALMAMKDPVTGKRVVAIAVRKEEAATLGVFQQQGFDRIGDVLFALRPQYMANPFIYPVAVKYRDGTERLIPNPEGYEPAQLHRNFTGVHLALPAIPEMHAAVILGGAGVNTIHRQIPMNVTDLAPTLARLLGWPVPRNAEGNFLKELF
;
A
#
# COMPACT_ATOMS: atom_id res chain seq x y z
N MET A 1 14.87 8.48 -5.48
CA MET A 1 14.43 9.89 -5.51
C MET A 1 13.08 9.84 -6.18
N GLU A 2 12.00 9.97 -5.41
CA GLU A 2 10.71 10.38 -5.97
C GLU A 2 10.94 11.80 -6.53
N VAL A 3 10.67 11.98 -7.82
CA VAL A 3 10.95 13.23 -8.56
C VAL A 3 9.65 14.04 -8.72
N ASP A 4 8.53 13.44 -8.36
CA ASP A 4 7.21 14.04 -8.32
C ASP A 4 6.85 14.50 -6.90
N ASP A 5 5.96 15.48 -6.82
CA ASP A 5 5.52 16.08 -5.57
C ASP A 5 3.99 16.11 -5.53
N PRO A 6 3.33 14.99 -5.18
CA PRO A 6 1.88 14.95 -5.08
C PRO A 6 1.37 15.92 -3.99
N TRP A 7 2.19 16.27 -3.00
CA TRP A 7 1.83 17.23 -1.95
C TRP A 7 1.70 18.64 -2.49
N ALA A 8 2.63 19.11 -3.32
CA ALA A 8 2.51 20.42 -3.97
C ALA A 8 1.19 20.55 -4.76
N TYR A 9 0.72 19.46 -5.37
CA TYR A 9 -0.59 19.44 -6.03
C TYR A 9 -1.75 19.46 -5.02
N MET A 10 -1.74 18.57 -4.03
CA MET A 10 -2.81 18.44 -3.03
C MET A 10 -2.94 19.67 -2.10
N ASP A 11 -1.84 20.36 -1.84
CA ASP A 11 -1.79 21.64 -1.12
C ASP A 11 -2.21 22.83 -2.02
N GLY A 12 -2.39 22.59 -3.32
CA GLY A 12 -2.84 23.58 -4.30
C GLY A 12 -1.76 24.57 -4.75
N TRP A 13 -0.48 24.24 -4.56
CA TRP A 13 0.64 25.07 -5.03
C TRP A 13 0.84 24.94 -6.55
N VAL A 14 0.47 23.79 -7.12
CA VAL A 14 0.52 23.53 -8.57
C VAL A 14 -0.81 22.95 -9.07
N GLY A 15 -1.09 23.11 -10.37
CA GLY A 15 -2.28 22.53 -11.02
C GLY A 15 -2.07 21.07 -11.42
N LEU A 16 -3.17 20.38 -11.79
CA LEU A 16 -3.13 18.97 -12.19
C LEU A 16 -2.20 18.74 -13.40
N ASP A 17 -2.27 19.62 -14.39
CA ASP A 17 -1.44 19.48 -15.60
C ASP A 17 0.06 19.54 -15.27
N PHE A 18 0.45 20.43 -14.35
CA PHE A 18 1.84 20.52 -13.89
C PHE A 18 2.27 19.25 -13.16
N TYR A 19 1.42 18.70 -12.30
CA TYR A 19 1.69 17.42 -11.63
C TYR A 19 1.86 16.28 -12.65
N LEU A 20 0.98 16.19 -13.65
CA LEU A 20 1.10 15.21 -14.73
C LEU A 20 2.41 15.38 -15.52
N ASP A 21 2.87 16.62 -15.75
CA ASP A 21 4.14 16.88 -16.42
C ASP A 21 5.35 16.44 -15.58
N GLN A 22 5.26 16.44 -14.25
CA GLN A 22 6.29 15.82 -13.38
C GLN A 22 6.33 14.31 -13.59
N LEU A 23 5.16 13.64 -13.65
CA LEU A 23 5.08 12.21 -13.93
C LEU A 23 5.62 11.86 -15.32
N THR A 24 5.33 12.67 -16.35
CA THR A 24 5.91 12.51 -17.69
C THR A 24 7.43 12.59 -17.66
N GLN A 25 8.01 13.54 -16.92
CA GLN A 25 9.47 13.64 -16.77
C GLN A 25 10.08 12.42 -16.09
N HIS A 26 9.39 11.85 -15.09
CA HIS A 26 9.81 10.62 -14.44
C HIS A 26 9.76 9.42 -15.40
N ASN A 27 8.67 9.28 -16.17
CA ASN A 27 8.53 8.26 -17.22
C ASN A 27 9.65 8.36 -18.26
N ASP A 28 9.97 9.58 -18.71
CA ASP A 28 11.05 9.84 -19.67
C ASP A 28 12.43 9.51 -19.11
N TRP A 29 12.67 9.81 -17.83
CA TRP A 29 13.91 9.45 -17.16
C TRP A 29 14.04 7.93 -17.07
N TRP A 30 12.98 7.23 -16.65
CA TRP A 30 12.93 5.77 -16.53
C TRP A 30 13.27 5.07 -17.85
N ASP A 31 12.63 5.48 -18.96
CA ASP A 31 12.92 4.98 -20.30
C ASP A 31 14.39 5.20 -20.69
N LYS A 32 14.87 6.44 -20.60
CA LYS A 32 16.24 6.80 -21.00
C LYS A 32 17.28 6.07 -20.16
N ALA A 33 17.09 6.00 -18.84
CA ALA A 33 18.00 5.31 -17.92
C ALA A 33 18.04 3.80 -18.18
N THR A 34 16.87 3.18 -18.38
CA THR A 34 16.77 1.74 -18.67
C THR A 34 17.50 1.41 -19.98
N ARG A 35 17.18 2.11 -21.07
CA ARG A 35 17.82 1.87 -22.37
C ARG A 35 19.32 2.17 -22.35
N PHE A 36 19.74 3.20 -21.60
CA PHE A 36 21.15 3.50 -21.40
C PHE A 36 21.89 2.31 -20.76
N GLY A 37 21.30 1.71 -19.72
CA GLY A 37 21.87 0.55 -19.02
C GLY A 37 21.94 -0.69 -19.93
N LEU A 38 20.82 -1.02 -20.59
CA LEU A 38 20.72 -2.15 -21.52
C LEU A 38 21.70 -2.08 -22.68
N GLY A 39 21.96 -0.87 -23.21
CA GLY A 39 22.85 -0.67 -24.36
C GLY A 39 24.34 -0.55 -24.04
N ARG A 40 24.74 -0.53 -22.76
CA ARG A 40 26.14 -0.31 -22.34
C ARG A 40 26.75 -1.42 -21.51
N THR A 41 25.94 -2.37 -21.10
CA THR A 41 26.35 -3.45 -20.19
C THR A 41 25.91 -4.76 -20.81
N GLU A 42 26.76 -5.78 -20.78
CA GLU A 42 26.28 -7.15 -21.01
C GLU A 42 25.44 -7.56 -19.79
N TRP A 43 24.32 -8.24 -20.03
CA TRP A 43 23.41 -8.64 -18.97
C TRP A 43 22.83 -10.02 -19.24
N ASP A 44 22.75 -10.83 -18.19
CA ASP A 44 21.96 -12.07 -18.17
C ASP A 44 20.54 -11.80 -17.62
N MET A 45 20.38 -10.72 -16.87
CA MET A 45 19.11 -10.29 -16.27
C MET A 45 19.10 -8.79 -16.06
N ALA A 46 17.98 -8.14 -16.38
CA ALA A 46 17.76 -6.72 -16.13
C ALA A 46 16.43 -6.52 -15.40
N PHE A 47 16.42 -5.63 -14.42
CA PHE A 47 15.21 -5.17 -13.72
C PHE A 47 15.10 -3.66 -13.85
N THR A 48 13.88 -3.20 -14.12
CA THR A 48 13.54 -1.80 -14.11
C THR A 48 12.14 -1.62 -13.55
N TRP A 49 11.85 -0.45 -13.00
CA TRP A 49 10.59 -0.17 -12.30
C TRP A 49 10.16 1.28 -12.55
N VAL A 50 8.85 1.50 -12.64
CA VAL A 50 8.22 2.81 -12.78
C VAL A 50 7.04 2.91 -11.84
N GLY A 51 6.99 3.97 -11.01
CA GLY A 51 5.97 4.18 -9.99
C GLY A 51 4.85 5.16 -10.37
N THR A 52 4.93 5.82 -11.52
CA THR A 52 4.03 6.95 -11.84
C THR A 52 2.56 6.59 -11.92
N ILE A 53 2.23 5.34 -12.27
CA ILE A 53 0.87 4.80 -12.24
C ILE A 53 0.34 4.77 -10.80
N ASP A 54 1.14 4.26 -9.86
CA ASP A 54 0.80 4.24 -8.44
C ASP A 54 0.59 5.66 -7.91
N HIS A 55 1.51 6.57 -8.25
CA HIS A 55 1.47 7.96 -7.78
C HIS A 55 0.22 8.72 -8.28
N VAL A 56 -0.16 8.57 -9.55
CA VAL A 56 -1.39 9.21 -10.06
C VAL A 56 -2.64 8.59 -9.47
N GLN A 57 -2.64 7.28 -9.20
CA GLN A 57 -3.77 6.59 -8.60
C GLN A 57 -3.94 6.97 -7.13
N HIS A 58 -2.87 7.11 -6.34
CA HIS A 58 -2.97 7.60 -4.97
C HIS A 58 -3.71 8.93 -4.88
N VAL A 59 -3.50 9.81 -5.86
CA VAL A 59 -4.10 11.15 -5.90
C VAL A 59 -5.53 11.15 -6.47
N LEU A 60 -5.79 10.40 -7.54
CA LEU A 60 -7.02 10.55 -8.34
C LEU A 60 -7.96 9.33 -8.36
N TYR A 61 -7.54 8.16 -7.87
CA TYR A 61 -8.29 6.91 -8.07
C TYR A 61 -9.70 6.96 -7.48
N GLY A 62 -9.90 7.57 -6.30
CA GLY A 62 -11.23 7.70 -5.73
C GLY A 62 -12.17 8.54 -6.61
N GLY A 63 -11.64 9.54 -7.32
CA GLY A 63 -12.43 10.39 -8.22
C GLY A 63 -12.95 9.67 -9.49
N ILE A 64 -12.44 8.47 -9.79
CA ILE A 64 -12.93 7.62 -10.89
C ILE A 64 -13.76 6.42 -10.39
N CYS A 65 -13.99 6.34 -9.07
CA CYS A 65 -14.78 5.29 -8.43
C CYS A 65 -16.17 5.82 -8.04
N ALA A 66 -17.20 5.32 -8.71
CA ALA A 66 -18.59 5.78 -8.55
C ALA A 66 -19.22 5.49 -7.18
N ASP A 67 -18.57 4.67 -6.35
CA ASP A 67 -19.02 4.29 -5.01
C ASP A 67 -18.42 5.15 -3.88
N THR A 68 -17.60 6.15 -4.22
CA THR A 68 -17.07 7.12 -3.25
C THR A 68 -18.05 8.28 -3.00
N SER A 69 -18.05 8.84 -1.78
CA SER A 69 -18.96 9.96 -1.45
C SER A 69 -18.63 11.28 -2.14
N TYR A 70 -17.41 11.42 -2.64
CA TYR A 70 -16.89 12.61 -3.33
C TYR A 70 -16.79 12.42 -4.85
N PHE A 71 -17.41 11.37 -5.39
CA PHE A 71 -17.52 11.16 -6.83
C PHE A 71 -18.35 12.27 -7.50
N ASP A 72 -17.82 12.83 -8.59
CA ASP A 72 -18.52 13.77 -9.46
C ASP A 72 -18.50 13.28 -10.91
N ALA A 73 -19.68 12.93 -11.43
CA ALA A 73 -19.85 12.43 -12.80
C ALA A 73 -19.45 13.45 -13.87
N ALA A 74 -19.45 14.75 -13.56
CA ALA A 74 -19.00 15.78 -14.48
C ALA A 74 -17.47 15.85 -14.58
N GLU A 75 -16.76 15.54 -13.49
CA GLU A 75 -15.30 15.56 -13.41
C GLU A 75 -14.67 14.22 -13.79
N GLU A 76 -15.37 13.10 -13.60
CA GLU A 76 -14.87 11.74 -13.86
C GLU A 76 -14.16 11.59 -15.22
N PRO A 77 -14.69 12.07 -16.36
CA PRO A 77 -14.00 11.90 -17.64
C PRO A 77 -12.64 12.61 -17.70
N ARG A 78 -12.51 13.75 -17.01
CA ARG A 78 -11.25 14.51 -16.92
C ARG A 78 -10.23 13.75 -16.07
N LEU A 79 -10.66 13.23 -14.93
CA LEU A 79 -9.81 12.48 -13.99
C LEU A 79 -9.37 11.14 -14.58
N LEU A 80 -10.29 10.39 -15.20
CA LEU A 80 -9.98 9.16 -15.91
C LEU A 80 -9.06 9.42 -17.10
N GLY A 81 -9.25 10.55 -17.80
CA GLY A 81 -8.33 11.00 -18.85
C GLY A 81 -6.90 11.22 -18.33
N ALA A 82 -6.75 11.84 -17.16
CA ALA A 82 -5.45 12.05 -16.51
C ALA A 82 -4.77 10.72 -16.12
N VAL A 83 -5.51 9.80 -15.49
CA VAL A 83 -5.00 8.46 -15.15
C VAL A 83 -4.59 7.70 -16.42
N ARG A 84 -5.46 7.69 -17.44
CA ARG A 84 -5.17 7.04 -18.73
C ARG A 84 -3.96 7.62 -19.44
N ARG A 85 -3.75 8.94 -19.39
CA ARG A 85 -2.53 9.58 -19.94
C ARG A 85 -1.28 8.94 -19.37
N VAL A 86 -1.20 8.77 -18.05
CA VAL A 86 -0.03 8.16 -17.40
C VAL A 86 0.15 6.70 -17.81
N TYR A 87 -0.92 5.91 -17.85
CA TYR A 87 -0.87 4.53 -18.36
C TYR A 87 -0.38 4.48 -19.82
N SER A 88 -0.93 5.32 -20.70
CA SER A 88 -0.54 5.38 -22.11
C SER A 88 0.91 5.83 -22.30
N GLU A 89 1.38 6.78 -21.49
CA GLU A 89 2.79 7.17 -21.51
C GLU A 89 3.69 5.99 -21.11
N VAL A 90 3.38 5.31 -19.99
CA VAL A 90 4.15 4.14 -19.54
C VAL A 90 4.17 3.04 -20.61
N ASP A 91 3.03 2.72 -21.22
CA ASP A 91 2.94 1.75 -22.32
C ASP A 91 3.85 2.11 -23.50
N GLU A 92 3.82 3.37 -23.95
CA GLU A 92 4.69 3.86 -25.01
C GLU A 92 6.19 3.68 -24.67
N ARG A 93 6.57 3.97 -23.41
CA ARG A 93 7.94 3.83 -22.91
C ARG A 93 8.35 2.35 -22.85
N ILE A 94 7.48 1.45 -22.40
CA ILE A 94 7.71 -0.01 -22.46
C ILE A 94 8.04 -0.39 -23.90
N GLY A 95 7.24 0.03 -24.88
CA GLY A 95 7.49 -0.24 -26.30
C GLY A 95 8.89 0.20 -26.76
N ARG A 96 9.36 1.39 -26.33
CA ARG A 96 10.72 1.89 -26.65
C ARG A 96 11.83 1.12 -25.94
N ILE A 97 11.62 0.69 -24.71
CA ILE A 97 12.56 -0.18 -23.99
C ILE A 97 12.71 -1.52 -24.73
N LEU A 98 11.58 -2.13 -25.14
CA LEU A 98 11.57 -3.40 -25.85
C LEU A 98 12.28 -3.35 -27.22
N GLN A 99 12.34 -2.20 -27.88
CA GLN A 99 13.17 -2.01 -29.10
C GLN A 99 14.67 -2.18 -28.85
N SER A 100 15.11 -2.12 -27.58
CA SER A 100 16.51 -2.31 -27.17
C SER A 100 16.78 -3.76 -26.71
N VAL A 101 15.81 -4.67 -26.87
CA VAL A 101 15.86 -6.06 -26.39
C VAL A 101 15.61 -7.01 -27.57
N ASN A 102 16.42 -8.07 -27.70
CA ASN A 102 16.16 -9.13 -28.67
C ASN A 102 15.09 -10.08 -28.12
N LEU A 103 13.83 -9.91 -28.55
CA LEU A 103 12.70 -10.71 -28.07
C LEU A 103 12.75 -12.18 -28.50
N ASP A 104 13.53 -12.54 -29.53
CA ASP A 104 13.72 -13.93 -29.94
C ASP A 104 14.63 -14.70 -28.98
N GLU A 105 15.44 -13.98 -28.18
CA GLU A 105 16.42 -14.55 -27.24
C GLU A 105 16.13 -14.18 -25.78
N THR A 106 15.22 -13.22 -25.53
CA THR A 106 14.95 -12.69 -24.18
C THR A 106 13.54 -13.00 -23.73
N LEU A 107 13.42 -13.56 -22.52
CA LEU A 107 12.16 -13.64 -21.77
C LEU A 107 11.87 -12.29 -21.11
N VAL A 108 10.70 -11.71 -21.38
CA VAL A 108 10.23 -10.47 -20.77
C VAL A 108 9.11 -10.79 -19.78
N CYS A 109 9.23 -10.22 -18.57
CA CYS A 109 8.21 -10.28 -17.54
C CYS A 109 7.81 -8.87 -17.13
N VAL A 110 6.55 -8.50 -17.37
CA VAL A 110 5.93 -7.31 -16.79
C VAL A 110 5.08 -7.78 -15.63
N VAL A 111 5.34 -7.24 -14.44
CA VAL A 111 4.59 -7.57 -13.22
C VAL A 111 4.25 -6.28 -12.49
N SER A 112 3.01 -6.20 -12.03
CA SER A 112 2.58 -5.23 -11.03
C SER A 112 2.66 -5.89 -9.66
N ASP A 113 3.11 -5.14 -8.67
CA ASP A 113 3.29 -5.58 -7.29
C ASP A 113 1.99 -5.65 -6.51
N HIS A 114 1.01 -4.80 -6.81
CA HIS A 114 -0.32 -4.80 -6.19
C HIS A 114 -1.40 -4.19 -7.09
N GLY A 115 -2.65 -4.48 -6.74
CA GLY A 115 -3.80 -3.73 -7.27
C GLY A 115 -4.08 -2.43 -6.50
N PHE A 116 -5.30 -1.91 -6.59
CA PHE A 116 -5.68 -0.61 -6.02
C PHE A 116 -7.15 -0.54 -5.59
N SER A 117 -7.44 0.27 -4.58
CA SER A 117 -8.79 0.56 -4.05
C SER A 117 -8.94 2.05 -3.79
N ALA A 118 -10.16 2.57 -3.82
CA ALA A 118 -10.44 3.93 -3.37
C ALA A 118 -10.30 4.06 -1.85
N ILE A 119 -10.27 5.29 -1.34
CA ILE A 119 -10.35 5.62 0.08
C ILE A 119 -11.60 6.45 0.32
N GLU A 120 -12.40 6.09 1.30
CA GLU A 120 -13.51 6.88 1.81
C GLU A 120 -13.11 7.52 3.15
N TRP A 121 -12.54 6.71 4.06
CA TRP A 121 -12.10 7.14 5.38
C TRP A 121 -10.75 6.55 5.77
N ASN A 122 -9.96 7.33 6.49
CA ASN A 122 -8.71 6.89 7.07
C ASN A 122 -8.83 6.79 8.60
N PRO A 123 -9.05 5.60 9.19
CA PRO A 123 -9.05 5.44 10.65
C PRO A 123 -7.72 5.85 11.29
N TYR A 124 -7.79 6.66 12.35
CA TYR A 124 -6.63 6.96 13.17
C TYR A 124 -6.30 5.77 14.07
N LEU A 125 -5.45 4.87 13.58
CA LEU A 125 -5.22 3.57 14.20
C LEU A 125 -4.75 3.69 15.66
N LYS A 126 -3.81 4.61 15.93
CA LYS A 126 -3.33 4.87 17.30
C LYS A 126 -4.42 5.39 18.22
N HIS A 127 -5.35 6.20 17.72
CA HIS A 127 -6.49 6.70 18.50
C HIS A 127 -7.44 5.56 18.91
N HIS A 128 -7.73 4.64 17.99
CA HIS A 128 -8.58 3.48 18.27
C HIS A 128 -7.92 2.53 19.28
N LEU A 129 -6.61 2.28 19.15
CA LEU A 129 -5.84 1.52 20.13
C LEU A 129 -5.78 2.23 21.49
N ALA A 130 -5.70 3.56 21.53
CA ALA A 130 -5.69 4.33 22.78
C ALA A 130 -7.04 4.29 23.51
N LYS A 131 -8.15 4.35 22.77
CA LYS A 131 -9.51 4.14 23.31
C LYS A 131 -9.65 2.76 23.98
N ALA A 132 -8.94 1.76 23.48
CA ALA A 132 -8.87 0.41 24.07
C ALA A 132 -7.82 0.28 25.19
N GLY A 133 -7.06 1.34 25.51
CA GLY A 133 -6.03 1.33 26.54
C GLY A 133 -4.72 0.61 26.15
N LEU A 134 -4.52 0.32 24.86
CA LEU A 134 -3.37 -0.44 24.36
C LEU A 134 -2.14 0.45 24.10
N ILE A 135 -2.36 1.70 23.68
CA ILE A 135 -1.32 2.70 23.45
C ILE A 135 -1.64 3.96 24.24
N HIS A 136 -0.60 4.64 24.72
CA HIS A 136 -0.71 5.90 25.45
C HIS A 136 0.20 6.93 24.80
N PHE A 137 -0.34 8.13 24.53
CA PHE A 137 0.42 9.22 23.94
C PHE A 137 -0.14 10.58 24.37
N ASP A 138 0.72 11.58 24.28
CA ASP A 138 0.35 12.99 24.40
C ASP A 138 0.43 13.67 23.04
N LEU A 139 -0.53 14.55 22.76
CA LEU A 139 -0.54 15.41 21.58
C LEU A 139 -0.09 16.81 21.98
N ASP A 140 1.05 17.25 21.47
CA ASP A 140 1.51 18.63 21.61
C ASP A 140 1.02 19.44 20.40
N TYR A 141 -0.05 20.21 20.61
CA TYR A 141 -0.63 21.09 19.59
C TYR A 141 0.23 22.32 19.28
N GLY A 142 1.21 22.66 20.11
CA GLY A 142 2.15 23.76 19.85
C GLY A 142 3.23 23.37 18.84
N THR A 143 3.64 22.10 18.85
CA THR A 143 4.69 21.56 17.97
C THR A 143 4.16 20.60 16.90
N ASN A 144 2.87 20.26 16.92
CA ASN A 144 2.23 19.23 16.11
C ASN A 144 2.93 17.86 16.22
N GLN A 145 3.41 17.53 17.43
CA GLN A 145 4.08 16.26 17.69
C GLN A 145 3.22 15.33 18.56
N MET A 146 3.27 14.04 18.24
CA MET A 146 2.74 12.98 19.08
C MET A 146 3.89 12.32 19.84
N LYS A 147 3.80 12.27 21.17
CA LYS A 147 4.79 11.62 22.02
C LYS A 147 4.19 10.38 22.67
N ILE A 148 4.70 9.20 22.32
CA ILE A 148 4.27 7.92 22.91
C ILE A 148 4.84 7.78 24.33
N ASP A 149 3.98 7.44 25.28
CA ASP A 149 4.37 6.99 26.62
C ASP A 149 4.54 5.47 26.62
N TRP A 150 5.78 5.05 26.38
CA TRP A 150 6.18 3.64 26.33
C TRP A 150 6.03 2.91 27.67
N SER A 151 6.06 3.63 28.81
CA SER A 151 5.89 3.00 30.13
C SER A 151 4.47 2.48 30.36
N ARG A 152 3.50 2.95 29.56
CA ARG A 152 2.09 2.56 29.62
C ARG A 152 1.58 1.93 28.32
N THR A 153 2.39 1.90 27.27
CA THR A 153 2.02 1.36 25.96
C THR A 153 2.30 -0.14 25.92
N ARG A 154 1.23 -0.93 25.71
CA ARG A 154 1.27 -2.40 25.62
C ARG A 154 1.34 -2.90 24.19
N ALA A 155 0.84 -2.12 23.23
CA ALA A 155 0.91 -2.45 21.80
C ALA A 155 1.06 -1.19 20.94
N PHE A 156 1.69 -1.33 19.78
CA PHE A 156 1.96 -0.24 18.85
C PHE A 156 1.90 -0.73 17.39
N PRO A 157 1.36 0.08 16.46
CA PRO A 157 1.34 -0.26 15.05
C PRO A 157 2.71 -0.05 14.40
N LEU A 158 2.94 -0.70 13.27
CA LEU A 158 4.06 -0.38 12.38
C LEU A 158 3.72 0.81 11.48
N GLU A 159 4.51 1.87 11.61
CA GLU A 159 4.33 3.12 10.85
C GLU A 159 5.00 3.05 9.46
N PRO A 160 4.49 3.79 8.46
CA PRO A 160 3.30 4.64 8.51
C PRO A 160 1.98 3.86 8.41
N CYS A 161 1.86 2.79 7.61
CA CYS A 161 0.54 2.18 7.37
C CYS A 161 0.62 0.65 7.14
N HIS A 162 1.34 -0.09 7.96
CA HIS A 162 1.51 -1.52 7.73
C HIS A 162 0.51 -2.36 8.53
N ALA A 163 0.11 -3.50 7.95
CA ALA A 163 -0.84 -4.50 8.46
C ALA A 163 -0.40 -5.24 9.74
N HIS A 164 0.48 -4.64 10.55
CA HIS A 164 1.14 -5.26 11.70
C HIS A 164 0.96 -4.42 12.97
N ILE A 165 0.52 -5.07 14.04
CA ILE A 165 0.58 -4.55 15.41
C ILE A 165 1.61 -5.36 16.19
N PHE A 166 2.48 -4.67 16.90
CA PHE A 166 3.48 -5.23 17.79
C PHE A 166 3.07 -5.04 19.25
N ILE A 167 3.38 -6.01 20.08
CA ILE A 167 3.25 -5.97 21.54
C ILE A 167 4.56 -5.44 22.12
N ASN A 168 4.50 -4.54 23.10
CA ASN A 168 5.69 -4.05 23.80
C ASN A 168 6.12 -5.08 24.87
N LEU A 169 6.81 -6.14 24.43
CA LEU A 169 7.04 -7.39 25.16
C LEU A 169 8.34 -7.34 25.98
N LYS A 170 8.25 -7.71 27.27
CA LYS A 170 9.43 -7.82 28.15
C LYS A 170 10.47 -8.79 27.59
N GLY A 171 11.72 -8.35 27.54
CA GLY A 171 12.85 -9.15 27.09
C GLY A 171 13.03 -9.19 25.57
N ARG A 172 12.07 -8.71 24.78
CA ARG A 172 12.19 -8.51 23.33
C ARG A 172 12.38 -7.03 22.99
N ASP A 173 11.51 -6.19 23.54
CA ASP A 173 11.45 -4.77 23.21
C ASP A 173 12.20 -3.93 24.26
N PRO A 174 12.89 -2.84 23.87
CA PRO A 174 13.76 -2.06 24.78
C PRO A 174 13.06 -1.55 26.04
N GLN A 175 11.77 -1.24 25.96
CA GLN A 175 10.95 -0.76 27.07
C GLN A 175 9.72 -1.67 27.28
N GLY A 176 9.88 -2.97 27.00
CA GLY A 176 8.84 -3.98 27.12
C GLY A 176 8.17 -3.99 28.49
N ILE A 177 6.84 -3.82 28.52
CA ILE A 177 6.04 -3.83 29.76
C ILE A 177 5.11 -5.03 29.87
N VAL A 178 4.78 -5.68 28.76
CA VAL A 178 3.91 -6.85 28.74
C VAL A 178 4.70 -8.09 29.16
N ASP A 179 4.20 -8.83 30.16
CA ASP A 179 4.78 -10.11 30.56
C ASP A 179 4.53 -11.17 29.48
N PRO A 180 5.50 -12.04 29.13
CA PRO A 180 5.26 -13.12 28.17
C PRO A 180 4.05 -14.02 28.48
N LYS A 181 3.66 -14.16 29.77
CA LYS A 181 2.44 -14.88 30.16
C LYS A 181 1.15 -14.19 29.73
N GLU A 182 1.18 -12.88 29.50
CA GLU A 182 0.05 -12.09 29.04
C GLU A 182 0.01 -11.95 27.51
N TYR A 183 1.02 -12.43 26.78
CA TYR A 183 1.18 -12.23 25.34
C TYR A 183 -0.10 -12.57 24.56
N ALA A 184 -0.61 -13.81 24.72
CA ALA A 184 -1.83 -14.25 24.03
C ALA A 184 -3.06 -13.41 24.40
N LYS A 185 -3.18 -13.00 25.68
CA LYS A 185 -4.27 -12.12 26.13
C LYS A 185 -4.20 -10.76 25.45
N VAL A 186 -3.00 -10.18 25.31
CA VAL A 186 -2.82 -8.88 24.64
C VAL A 186 -3.11 -9.00 23.14
N GLN A 187 -2.76 -10.12 22.50
CA GLN A 187 -3.15 -10.35 21.11
C GLN A 187 -4.68 -10.30 20.93
N GLU A 188 -5.45 -10.96 21.80
CA GLU A 188 -6.92 -10.92 21.74
C GLU A 188 -7.47 -9.51 21.98
N GLU A 189 -6.92 -8.76 22.94
CA GLU A 189 -7.32 -7.37 23.18
C GLU A 189 -7.05 -6.46 21.97
N ILE A 190 -5.93 -6.67 21.26
CA ILE A 190 -5.63 -5.97 20.00
C ILE A 190 -6.67 -6.34 18.93
N ILE A 191 -6.96 -7.62 18.76
CA ILE A 191 -7.95 -8.11 17.79
C ILE A 191 -9.33 -7.50 18.08
N ASP A 192 -9.77 -7.51 19.33
CA ASP A 192 -11.04 -6.92 19.75
C ASP A 192 -11.09 -5.41 19.46
N ALA A 193 -10.02 -4.68 19.77
CA ALA A 193 -9.92 -3.25 19.50
C ALA A 193 -10.02 -2.94 18.00
N LEU A 194 -9.32 -3.70 17.16
CA LEU A 194 -9.36 -3.58 15.70
C LEU A 194 -10.76 -3.91 15.16
N MET A 195 -11.34 -5.04 15.57
CA MET A 195 -12.64 -5.51 15.09
C MET A 195 -13.83 -4.66 15.58
N ALA A 196 -13.62 -3.83 16.62
CA ALA A 196 -14.57 -2.85 17.11
C ALA A 196 -14.61 -1.55 16.31
N MET A 197 -13.62 -1.29 15.44
CA MET A 197 -13.57 -0.08 14.62
C MET A 197 -14.73 -0.05 13.63
N LYS A 198 -15.52 1.03 13.67
CA LYS A 198 -16.70 1.24 12.84
C LYS A 198 -16.63 2.54 12.08
N ASP A 199 -17.06 2.49 10.83
CA ASP A 199 -17.27 3.65 9.98
C ASP A 199 -18.23 4.63 10.67
N PRO A 200 -17.89 5.93 10.76
CA PRO A 200 -18.67 6.91 11.50
C PRO A 200 -20.03 7.22 10.85
N VAL A 201 -20.19 6.97 9.54
CA VAL A 201 -21.41 7.24 8.78
C VAL A 201 -22.28 5.99 8.67
N THR A 202 -21.69 4.87 8.26
CA THR A 202 -22.44 3.63 7.94
C THR A 202 -22.57 2.69 9.13
N GLY A 203 -21.75 2.84 10.17
CA GLY A 203 -21.70 1.95 11.33
C GLY A 203 -21.15 0.54 11.03
N LYS A 204 -20.70 0.27 9.80
CA LYS A 204 -20.10 -0.99 9.39
C LYS A 204 -18.68 -1.13 9.94
N ARG A 205 -18.22 -2.37 10.11
CA ARG A 205 -16.83 -2.64 10.54
C ARG A 205 -15.85 -2.28 9.43
N VAL A 206 -14.78 -1.56 9.78
CA VAL A 206 -13.73 -1.14 8.83
C VAL A 206 -12.63 -2.18 8.68
N VAL A 207 -12.34 -2.96 9.74
CA VAL A 207 -11.40 -4.08 9.70
C VAL A 207 -12.11 -5.31 9.14
N ALA A 208 -11.52 -5.92 8.11
CA ALA A 208 -12.04 -7.14 7.50
C ALA A 208 -11.63 -8.38 8.29
N ILE A 209 -10.35 -8.42 8.69
CA ILE A 209 -9.75 -9.52 9.43
C ILE A 209 -8.65 -8.99 10.36
N ALA A 210 -8.52 -9.60 11.53
CA ALA A 210 -7.37 -9.51 12.41
C ALA A 210 -7.08 -10.91 12.96
N VAL A 211 -5.82 -11.35 12.85
CA VAL A 211 -5.37 -12.68 13.27
C VAL A 211 -4.11 -12.59 14.09
N ARG A 212 -3.94 -13.56 14.98
CA ARG A 212 -2.69 -13.71 15.69
C ARG A 212 -1.58 -14.11 14.72
N LYS A 213 -0.35 -13.75 15.06
CA LYS A 213 0.84 -14.12 14.28
C LYS A 213 0.91 -15.63 14.00
N GLU A 214 0.51 -16.45 14.97
CA GLU A 214 0.45 -17.91 14.87
C GLU A 214 -0.50 -18.42 13.78
N GLU A 215 -1.49 -17.61 13.39
CA GLU A 215 -2.53 -17.93 12.40
C GLU A 215 -2.28 -17.20 11.07
N ALA A 216 -1.20 -16.43 10.95
CA ALA A 216 -0.88 -15.59 9.79
C ALA A 216 -0.64 -16.38 8.50
N ALA A 217 -0.36 -17.69 8.59
CA ALA A 217 -0.26 -18.58 7.43
C ALA A 217 -1.58 -18.62 6.62
N THR A 218 -2.72 -18.32 7.25
CA THR A 218 -4.01 -18.16 6.54
C THR A 218 -4.03 -16.98 5.57
N LEU A 219 -3.09 -16.04 5.71
CA LEU A 219 -2.88 -14.88 4.85
C LEU A 219 -1.62 -15.01 3.98
N GLY A 220 -1.02 -16.20 3.92
CA GLY A 220 0.21 -16.46 3.17
C GLY A 220 1.50 -16.04 3.88
N VAL A 221 1.44 -15.69 5.17
CA VAL A 221 2.64 -15.36 5.97
C VAL A 221 3.07 -16.59 6.78
N PHE A 222 4.00 -17.36 6.24
CA PHE A 222 4.46 -18.61 6.84
C PHE A 222 5.62 -18.40 7.82
N GLN A 223 5.77 -19.33 8.77
CA GLN A 223 6.89 -19.33 9.72
C GLN A 223 8.20 -19.72 9.04
N GLN A 224 8.81 -18.76 8.34
CA GLN A 224 10.06 -18.91 7.60
C GLN A 224 11.08 -17.81 7.94
N GLN A 225 12.04 -17.57 7.04
CA GLN A 225 13.04 -16.52 7.20
C GLN A 225 12.35 -15.14 7.35
N GLY A 226 12.69 -14.40 8.40
CA GLY A 226 12.13 -13.09 8.67
C GLY A 226 10.81 -13.10 9.45
N PHE A 227 10.29 -14.29 9.83
CA PHE A 227 9.07 -14.38 10.64
C PHE A 227 9.21 -13.71 12.01
N ASP A 228 10.42 -13.61 12.54
CA ASP A 228 10.75 -12.83 13.75
C ASP A 228 10.43 -11.34 13.61
N ARG A 229 10.37 -10.81 12.39
CA ARG A 229 10.07 -9.40 12.08
C ARG A 229 8.58 -9.11 11.85
N ILE A 230 7.75 -10.15 11.80
CA ILE A 230 6.31 -10.03 11.62
C ILE A 230 5.66 -9.58 12.94
N GLY A 231 4.69 -8.66 12.85
CA GLY A 231 3.88 -8.20 13.98
C GLY A 231 3.19 -9.35 14.73
N ASP A 232 2.85 -9.12 15.99
CA ASP A 232 2.22 -10.10 16.88
C ASP A 232 0.73 -10.32 16.55
N VAL A 233 0.10 -9.31 15.94
CA VAL A 233 -1.21 -9.39 15.32
C VAL A 233 -1.12 -8.79 13.92
N LEU A 234 -1.64 -9.51 12.93
CA LEU A 234 -1.79 -9.00 11.57
C LEU A 234 -3.25 -8.64 11.34
N PHE A 235 -3.50 -7.58 10.57
CA PHE A 235 -4.86 -7.16 10.24
C PHE A 235 -4.95 -6.58 8.85
N ALA A 236 -6.14 -6.60 8.28
CA ALA A 236 -6.39 -5.93 7.02
C ALA A 236 -7.72 -5.19 7.05
N LEU A 237 -7.68 -3.96 6.54
CA LEU A 237 -8.85 -3.11 6.36
C LEU A 237 -9.66 -3.57 5.14
N ARG A 238 -10.95 -3.26 5.14
CA ARG A 238 -11.81 -3.42 3.97
C ARG A 238 -11.40 -2.42 2.87
N PRO A 239 -11.77 -2.68 1.61
CA PRO A 239 -11.81 -1.65 0.56
C PRO A 239 -12.41 -0.35 1.08
N GLN A 240 -11.93 0.79 0.57
CA GLN A 240 -12.32 2.14 1.01
C GLN A 240 -11.72 2.64 2.32
N TYR A 241 -10.82 1.88 2.98
CA TYR A 241 -10.17 2.33 4.21
C TYR A 241 -8.65 2.19 4.18
N MET A 242 -7.96 3.20 4.69
CA MET A 242 -6.50 3.19 4.87
C MET A 242 -6.15 3.56 6.30
N ALA A 243 -5.28 2.77 6.95
CA ALA A 243 -4.85 3.09 8.30
C ALA A 243 -4.03 4.39 8.28
N ASN A 244 -4.38 5.35 9.13
CA ASN A 244 -3.64 6.59 9.28
C ASN A 244 -2.81 6.56 10.58
N PRO A 245 -1.48 6.75 10.52
CA PRO A 245 -0.61 6.77 11.69
C PRO A 245 -0.71 8.07 12.49
N PHE A 246 -1.27 9.13 11.90
CA PHE A 246 -1.39 10.44 12.48
C PHE A 246 -2.78 10.64 13.10
N ILE A 247 -2.87 11.59 14.02
CA ILE A 247 -4.12 12.04 14.61
C ILE A 247 -4.17 13.55 14.39
N TYR A 248 -5.12 13.99 13.57
CA TYR A 248 -5.28 15.42 13.29
C TYR A 248 -6.29 16.04 14.27
N PRO A 249 -5.98 17.22 14.82
CA PRO A 249 -6.95 17.97 15.61
C PRO A 249 -8.02 18.60 14.70
N VAL A 250 -9.22 18.78 15.25
CA VAL A 250 -10.27 19.60 14.67
C VAL A 250 -10.26 20.97 15.36
N ALA A 251 -10.27 22.04 14.56
CA ALA A 251 -10.39 23.41 15.06
C ALA A 251 -11.86 23.82 15.14
N VAL A 252 -12.33 24.08 16.37
CA VAL A 252 -13.64 24.68 16.60
C VAL A 252 -13.47 26.20 16.63
N LYS A 253 -13.96 26.88 15.60
CA LYS A 253 -13.96 28.34 15.53
C LYS A 253 -15.19 28.91 16.20
N TYR A 254 -15.00 29.81 17.16
CA TYR A 254 -16.07 30.54 17.83
C TYR A 254 -16.39 31.84 17.07
N ARG A 255 -17.59 32.39 17.32
CA ARG A 255 -18.05 33.62 16.66
C ARG A 255 -17.17 34.85 16.95
N ASP A 256 -16.43 34.82 18.05
CA ASP A 256 -15.49 35.87 18.45
C ASP A 256 -14.11 35.75 17.76
N GLY A 257 -13.95 34.77 16.86
CA GLY A 257 -12.70 34.52 16.14
C GLY A 257 -11.68 33.68 16.91
N THR A 258 -11.97 33.28 18.15
CA THR A 258 -11.12 32.34 18.88
C THR A 258 -11.29 30.92 18.35
N GLU A 259 -10.24 30.11 18.48
CA GLU A 259 -10.23 28.71 18.04
C GLU A 259 -9.87 27.79 19.21
N ARG A 260 -10.57 26.67 19.32
CA ARG A 260 -10.21 25.58 20.22
C ARG A 260 -9.89 24.34 19.41
N LEU A 261 -8.67 23.85 19.52
CA LEU A 261 -8.27 22.55 18.97
C LEU A 261 -8.75 21.44 19.90
N ILE A 262 -9.44 20.47 19.33
CA ILE A 262 -9.87 19.24 20.01
C ILE A 262 -9.45 18.02 19.19
N PRO A 263 -9.27 16.84 19.80
CA PRO A 263 -9.14 15.61 19.04
C PRO A 263 -10.34 15.42 18.12
N ASN A 264 -10.10 15.00 16.87
CA ASN A 264 -11.15 14.63 15.94
C ASN A 264 -12.10 13.59 16.61
N PRO A 265 -13.38 13.95 16.83
CA PRO A 265 -14.30 13.10 17.57
C PRO A 265 -14.69 11.83 16.80
N GLU A 266 -14.70 11.89 15.47
CA GLU A 266 -14.97 10.76 14.60
C GLU A 266 -13.87 9.69 14.75
N GLY A 267 -12.62 10.11 14.90
CA GLY A 267 -11.45 9.24 14.91
C GLY A 267 -11.01 8.81 13.50
N TYR A 268 -11.48 9.52 12.48
CA TYR A 268 -11.20 9.24 11.07
C TYR A 268 -10.90 10.55 10.33
N GLU A 269 -10.04 10.46 9.32
CA GLU A 269 -9.88 11.51 8.31
C GLU A 269 -10.66 11.14 7.05
N PRO A 270 -11.57 11.99 6.55
CA PRO A 270 -12.23 11.75 5.27
C PRO A 270 -11.25 11.90 4.12
N ALA A 271 -11.37 11.04 3.11
CA ALA A 271 -10.73 11.29 1.83
C ALA A 271 -11.38 12.48 1.14
N GLN A 272 -10.55 13.32 0.53
CA GLN A 272 -10.94 14.53 -0.16
C GLN A 272 -10.12 14.63 -1.44
N LEU A 273 -10.82 14.52 -2.57
CA LEU A 273 -10.23 14.67 -3.88
C LEU A 273 -9.46 16.00 -3.98
N HIS A 274 -8.26 15.94 -4.54
CA HIS A 274 -7.33 17.06 -4.68
C HIS A 274 -6.77 17.63 -3.37
N ARG A 275 -6.96 16.97 -2.22
CA ARG A 275 -6.50 17.45 -0.91
C ARG A 275 -5.70 16.42 -0.12
N ASN A 276 -6.04 15.15 -0.24
CA ASN A 276 -5.27 14.05 0.30
C ASN A 276 -5.39 12.84 -0.63
N PHE A 277 -4.71 11.74 -0.28
CA PHE A 277 -4.80 10.52 -1.06
C PHE A 277 -6.22 9.99 -1.07
N THR A 278 -6.67 9.59 -2.26
CA THR A 278 -7.99 9.04 -2.54
C THR A 278 -7.96 7.59 -3.01
N GLY A 279 -6.77 7.01 -3.17
CA GLY A 279 -6.64 5.57 -3.37
C GLY A 279 -5.43 4.97 -2.69
N VAL A 280 -5.47 3.66 -2.55
CA VAL A 280 -4.60 2.87 -1.67
C VAL A 280 -4.48 1.42 -2.16
N HIS A 281 -3.37 0.78 -1.79
CA HIS A 281 -3.18 -0.66 -1.85
C HIS A 281 -3.34 -1.29 -0.45
N LEU A 282 -4.03 -2.43 -0.37
CA LEU A 282 -4.50 -3.09 0.85
C LEU A 282 -3.82 -4.44 1.08
N ALA A 283 -4.04 -5.03 2.26
CA ALA A 283 -3.39 -6.27 2.69
C ALA A 283 -4.25 -7.54 2.56
N LEU A 284 -5.44 -7.46 1.96
CA LEU A 284 -6.29 -8.63 1.71
C LEU A 284 -5.93 -9.25 0.35
N PRO A 285 -5.34 -10.46 0.28
CA PRO A 285 -4.98 -11.06 -1.01
C PRO A 285 -6.20 -11.57 -1.80
N ALA A 286 -7.34 -11.79 -1.13
CA ALA A 286 -8.53 -12.39 -1.72
C ALA A 286 -9.48 -11.39 -2.40
N ILE A 287 -9.23 -10.08 -2.29
CA ILE A 287 -10.10 -9.08 -2.89
C ILE A 287 -9.65 -8.78 -4.34
N PRO A 288 -10.56 -8.77 -5.33
CA PRO A 288 -10.20 -8.53 -6.73
C PRO A 288 -9.48 -7.20 -6.97
N GLU A 289 -9.78 -6.19 -6.16
CA GLU A 289 -9.14 -4.88 -6.19
C GLU A 289 -7.62 -4.98 -6.02
N MET A 290 -7.13 -5.96 -5.26
CA MET A 290 -5.69 -6.18 -5.03
C MET A 290 -5.03 -7.11 -6.04
N HIS A 291 -5.79 -7.63 -7.01
CA HIS A 291 -5.20 -8.43 -8.08
C HIS A 291 -4.32 -7.55 -8.97
N ALA A 292 -3.06 -7.92 -9.06
CA ALA A 292 -2.10 -7.32 -9.98
C ALA A 292 -2.09 -8.05 -11.34
N ALA A 293 -1.36 -7.48 -12.30
CA ALA A 293 -1.16 -8.08 -13.61
C ALA A 293 0.24 -8.72 -13.73
N VAL A 294 0.30 -9.87 -14.42
CA VAL A 294 1.55 -10.49 -14.88
C VAL A 294 1.42 -10.76 -16.38
N ILE A 295 2.39 -10.30 -17.15
CA ILE A 295 2.49 -10.54 -18.59
C ILE A 295 3.88 -11.12 -18.86
N LEU A 296 3.90 -12.31 -19.46
CA LEU A 296 5.12 -12.94 -19.96
C LEU A 296 5.11 -12.89 -21.48
N GLY A 297 6.26 -12.56 -22.07
CA GLY A 297 6.43 -12.52 -23.53
C GLY A 297 7.88 -12.69 -23.95
N GLY A 298 8.12 -12.76 -25.26
CA GLY A 298 9.44 -13.01 -25.83
C GLY A 298 9.78 -14.50 -25.89
N ALA A 299 11.06 -14.82 -25.74
CA ALA A 299 11.61 -16.14 -26.02
C ALA A 299 11.02 -17.24 -25.12
N GLY A 300 10.59 -18.34 -25.73
CA GLY A 300 10.19 -19.57 -25.02
C GLY A 300 8.82 -19.52 -24.33
N VAL A 301 8.00 -18.50 -24.57
CA VAL A 301 6.65 -18.38 -23.97
C VAL A 301 5.57 -18.56 -25.04
N ASN A 302 4.61 -19.44 -24.77
CA ASN A 302 3.40 -19.59 -25.58
C ASN A 302 2.30 -18.62 -25.13
N THR A 303 1.48 -18.14 -26.07
CA THR A 303 0.32 -17.32 -25.74
C THR A 303 -0.73 -18.14 -24.99
N ILE A 304 -0.89 -17.85 -23.69
CA ILE A 304 -1.88 -18.49 -22.82
C ILE A 304 -2.59 -17.40 -22.01
N HIS A 305 -3.91 -17.49 -21.91
CA HIS A 305 -4.72 -16.66 -21.02
C HIS A 305 -5.21 -17.51 -19.85
N ARG A 306 -4.57 -17.34 -18.68
CA ARG A 306 -4.95 -18.05 -17.46
C ARG A 306 -6.31 -17.55 -16.97
N GLN A 307 -7.18 -18.48 -16.60
CA GLN A 307 -8.47 -18.17 -15.97
C GLN A 307 -8.37 -18.11 -14.45
N ILE A 308 -7.28 -18.64 -13.87
CA ILE A 308 -7.05 -18.69 -12.44
C ILE A 308 -5.84 -17.80 -12.12
N PRO A 309 -5.93 -16.87 -11.16
CA PRO A 309 -4.80 -16.08 -10.71
C PRO A 309 -3.61 -16.94 -10.24
N MET A 310 -2.40 -16.41 -10.33
CA MET A 310 -1.22 -16.94 -9.64
C MET A 310 -0.94 -16.13 -8.39
N ASN A 311 -0.22 -16.70 -7.42
CA ASN A 311 0.40 -15.89 -6.39
C ASN A 311 1.65 -15.22 -6.97
N VAL A 312 1.97 -14.00 -6.52
CA VAL A 312 3.21 -13.33 -6.94
C VAL A 312 4.46 -14.16 -6.58
N THR A 313 4.40 -14.94 -5.50
CA THR A 313 5.47 -15.84 -5.06
C THR A 313 5.72 -17.00 -6.02
N ASP A 314 4.76 -17.32 -6.90
CA ASP A 314 4.89 -18.35 -7.95
C ASP A 314 5.76 -17.85 -9.12
N LEU A 315 6.02 -16.54 -9.23
CA LEU A 315 6.71 -15.95 -10.37
C LEU A 315 8.19 -16.35 -10.44
N ALA A 316 8.94 -16.20 -9.35
CA ALA A 316 10.36 -16.55 -9.30
C ALA A 316 10.64 -18.03 -9.66
N PRO A 317 9.98 -19.05 -9.07
CA PRO A 317 10.19 -20.44 -9.47
C PRO A 317 9.75 -20.72 -10.92
N THR A 318 8.70 -20.04 -11.41
CA THR A 318 8.24 -20.14 -12.80
C THR A 318 9.29 -19.63 -13.78
N LEU A 319 9.79 -18.40 -13.58
CA LEU A 319 10.80 -17.78 -14.43
C LEU A 319 12.11 -18.59 -14.42
N ALA A 320 12.55 -19.06 -13.24
CA ALA A 320 13.74 -19.89 -13.15
C ALA A 320 13.61 -21.15 -14.01
N ARG A 321 12.44 -21.81 -14.00
CA ARG A 321 12.21 -23.02 -14.79
C ARG A 321 12.13 -22.75 -16.30
N LEU A 322 11.56 -21.63 -16.72
CA LEU A 322 11.54 -21.17 -18.12
C LEU A 322 12.95 -20.89 -18.65
N LEU A 323 13.80 -20.28 -17.83
CA LEU A 323 15.18 -19.94 -18.17
C LEU A 323 16.16 -21.13 -18.03
N GLY A 324 15.69 -22.29 -17.57
CA GLY A 324 16.56 -23.43 -17.27
C GLY A 324 17.50 -23.21 -16.08
N TRP A 325 17.18 -22.23 -15.21
CA TRP A 325 17.95 -21.90 -14.03
C TRP A 325 17.52 -22.73 -12.81
N PRO A 326 18.42 -22.90 -11.82
CA PRO A 326 18.04 -23.45 -10.53
C PRO A 326 16.95 -22.59 -9.86
N VAL A 327 15.89 -23.23 -9.37
CA VAL A 327 14.87 -22.55 -8.57
C VAL A 327 15.52 -21.99 -7.29
N PRO A 328 15.21 -20.74 -6.89
CA PRO A 328 15.73 -20.19 -5.63
C PRO A 328 15.40 -21.11 -4.45
N ARG A 329 16.41 -21.42 -3.63
CA ARG A 329 16.29 -22.43 -2.54
C ARG A 329 15.21 -22.09 -1.51
N ASN A 330 14.93 -20.80 -1.33
CA ASN A 330 13.97 -20.28 -0.37
C ASN A 330 12.68 -19.80 -1.07
N ALA A 331 12.41 -20.23 -2.30
CA ALA A 331 11.16 -19.91 -2.97
C ALA A 331 9.98 -20.58 -2.24
N GLU A 332 8.97 -19.79 -1.89
CA GLU A 332 7.77 -20.28 -1.21
C GLU A 332 6.65 -20.67 -2.18
N GLY A 333 6.65 -20.08 -3.38
CA GLY A 333 5.68 -20.37 -4.43
C GLY A 333 6.01 -21.63 -5.24
N ASN A 334 5.07 -22.01 -6.10
CA ASN A 334 5.19 -23.13 -7.03
C ASN A 334 5.35 -22.62 -8.46
N PHE A 335 6.03 -23.38 -9.30
CA PHE A 335 6.09 -23.02 -10.73
C PHE A 335 4.78 -23.36 -11.44
N LEU A 336 4.43 -22.54 -12.44
CA LEU A 336 3.23 -22.75 -13.26
C LEU A 336 3.47 -23.85 -14.30
N LYS A 337 2.93 -25.05 -14.04
CA LYS A 337 3.08 -26.22 -14.92
C LYS A 337 2.56 -26.01 -16.34
N GLU A 338 1.49 -25.22 -16.48
CA GLU A 338 0.83 -24.96 -17.76
C GLU A 338 1.66 -24.14 -18.76
N LEU A 339 2.81 -23.61 -18.33
CA LEU A 339 3.76 -22.91 -19.21
C LEU A 339 4.83 -23.85 -19.83
N PHE A 340 4.77 -25.15 -19.55
CA PHE A 340 5.74 -26.17 -19.99
C PHE A 340 5.04 -27.33 -20.72
#